data_AF-A0A6N2RY07-F1
#
_entry.id   AF-A0A6N2RY07-F1
#
_cell.length_a   1.000
_cell.length_b   1.000
_cell.length_c   1.000
_cell.angle_alpha   90.00
_cell.angle_beta   90.00
_cell.angle_gamma   90.00
#
_symmetry.space_group_name_H-M   'P 1'
#
loop_
_entity.id
_entity.type
_entity.pdbx_description
1 polymer ?
#
loop_
_entity_poly.entity_id
_entity_poly.type
_entity_poly.pdbx_seq_one_letter_code
_entity_poly.pdbx_strand_id
1 'polypeptide(L)'
;MYIPLKPLFSRHKGIGVQFTDEPTGNLDSRSGKEIMELLKELHGQGNTIILITHDPEVAKEAERQIRIMDGKIISDTGGRDAA
;
A
#
# COMPACT_ATOMS: atom_id res chain seq x y z
N MET A 1 18.80 9.38 4.84
CA MET A 1 19.02 8.03 5.39
C MET A 1 18.99 7.05 4.22
N TYR A 2 20.15 6.54 3.81
CA TYR A 2 20.29 5.64 2.66
C TYR A 2 20.31 4.20 3.20
N ILE A 3 19.28 3.42 2.86
CA ILE A 3 19.28 1.97 3.11
C ILE A 3 19.81 1.32 1.83
N PRO A 4 21.03 0.75 1.84
CA PRO A 4 21.55 0.04 0.68
C PRO A 4 20.74 -1.25 0.51
N LEU A 5 19.78 -1.23 -0.41
CA LEU A 5 19.21 -2.48 -0.90
C LEU A 5 20.33 -3.21 -1.66
N LYS A 6 20.79 -4.34 -1.09
CA LYS A 6 21.53 -5.36 -1.86
C LYS A 6 20.75 -5.64 -3.16
N PRO A 7 21.40 -6.08 -4.26
CA PRO A 7 20.72 -6.34 -5.52
C PRO A 7 19.68 -7.46 -5.31
N LEU A 8 18.46 -7.05 -4.98
CA LEU A 8 17.33 -7.90 -4.63
C LEU A 8 16.32 -7.92 -5.78
N PHE A 9 16.78 -7.72 -7.02
CA PHE A 9 16.13 -8.28 -8.21
C PHE A 9 16.29 -9.81 -8.25
N SER A 10 16.29 -10.45 -7.07
CA SER A 10 15.93 -11.84 -6.92
C SER A 10 14.58 -11.97 -7.60
N ARG A 11 14.55 -12.78 -8.65
CA ARG A 11 13.36 -13.11 -9.43
C ARG A 11 12.34 -13.78 -8.53
N HIS A 12 11.63 -13.00 -7.71
CA HIS A 12 10.42 -13.44 -7.06
C HIS A 12 9.38 -13.52 -8.18
N LYS A 13 8.88 -14.73 -8.42
CA LYS A 13 7.87 -15.01 -9.45
C LYS A 13 6.53 -14.34 -9.09
N GLY A 14 6.44 -13.01 -9.24
CA GLY A 14 5.21 -12.23 -9.02
C GLY A 14 4.77 -12.04 -7.57
N ILE A 15 5.61 -12.36 -6.58
CA ILE A 15 5.28 -12.23 -5.15
C ILE A 15 6.28 -11.28 -4.48
N GLY A 16 5.86 -10.06 -4.19
CA GLY A 16 6.66 -9.04 -3.50
C GLY A 16 5.82 -8.18 -2.56
N VAL A 17 6.47 -7.45 -1.66
CA VAL A 17 5.84 -6.46 -0.77
C VAL A 17 6.30 -5.07 -1.20
N GLN A 18 5.36 -4.23 -1.61
CA GLN A 18 5.61 -2.84 -1.99
C GLN A 18 5.13 -1.92 -0.86
N PHE A 19 6.03 -1.08 -0.35
CA PHE A 19 5.70 -0.01 0.60
C PHE A 19 5.60 1.30 -0.17
N THR A 20 4.49 2.02 -0.02
CA THR A 20 4.28 3.33 -0.65
C THR A 20 3.82 4.34 0.39
N ASP A 21 4.65 5.36 0.61
CA ASP A 21 4.37 6.44 1.56
C ASP A 21 3.73 7.62 0.83
N GLU A 22 2.45 7.89 1.11
CA GLU A 22 1.63 8.94 0.52
C GLU A 22 1.78 9.15 -1.02
N PRO A 23 1.67 8.09 -1.85
CA PRO A 23 2.03 8.16 -3.27
C PRO A 23 1.12 9.05 -4.12
N THR A 24 -0.05 9.45 -3.60
CA THR A 24 -1.03 10.29 -4.31
C THR A 24 -1.11 11.73 -3.77
N GLY A 25 -0.42 12.07 -2.68
CA GLY A 25 -0.63 13.34 -1.97
C GLY A 25 -0.31 14.61 -2.78
N ASN A 26 0.55 14.51 -3.79
CA ASN A 26 0.95 15.62 -4.66
C ASN A 26 0.35 15.54 -6.08
N LEU A 27 -0.61 14.64 -6.30
CA LEU A 27 -1.23 14.42 -7.61
C LEU A 27 -2.60 15.08 -7.69
N ASP A 28 -3.00 15.45 -8.90
CA ASP A 28 -4.39 15.81 -9.17
C ASP A 28 -5.29 14.56 -9.08
N SER A 29 -6.60 14.78 -8.98
CA SER A 29 -7.57 13.70 -8.75
C SER A 29 -7.64 12.66 -9.88
N ARG A 30 -7.26 13.00 -11.11
CA ARG A 30 -7.18 12.04 -12.20
C ARG A 30 -5.91 11.21 -12.08
N SER A 31 -4.76 11.87 -11.95
CA SER A 31 -3.47 11.18 -11.81
C SER A 31 -3.43 10.28 -10.57
N GLY A 32 -4.04 10.72 -9.46
CA GLY A 32 -4.17 9.92 -8.24
C GLY A 32 -4.98 8.62 -8.46
N LYS A 33 -6.07 8.68 -9.24
CA LYS A 33 -6.85 7.48 -9.59
C LYS A 33 -6.07 6.50 -10.45
N GLU A 34 -5.34 7.00 -11.46
CA GLU A 34 -4.51 6.16 -12.33
C GLU A 34 -3.43 5.42 -11.53
N ILE A 35 -2.83 6.06 -10.52
CA ILE A 35 -1.90 5.41 -9.58
C ILE A 35 -2.59 4.35 -8.73
N MET A 36 -3.78 4.63 -8.19
CA MET A 36 -4.53 3.66 -7.38
C MET A 36 -4.95 2.43 -8.20
N GLU A 37 -5.35 2.61 -9.46
CA GLU A 37 -5.65 1.51 -10.38
C GLU A 37 -4.42 0.63 -10.61
N LEU A 38 -3.26 1.22 -10.90
CA LEU A 38 -2.02 0.47 -11.07
C LEU A 38 -1.63 -0.34 -9.82
N LEU A 39 -1.78 0.25 -8.62
CA LEU A 39 -1.49 -0.46 -7.37
C LEU A 39 -2.45 -1.65 -7.16
N LYS A 40 -3.72 -1.50 -7.52
CA LYS A 40 -4.70 -2.61 -7.49
C LYS A 40 -4.37 -3.71 -8.49
N GLU A 41 -3.96 -3.36 -9.70
CA GLU A 41 -3.51 -4.33 -10.70
C GLU A 41 -2.30 -5.13 -10.20
N LEU A 42 -1.31 -4.44 -9.63
CA LEU A 42 -0.13 -5.09 -9.03
C LEU A 42 -0.52 -6.00 -7.87
N HIS A 43 -1.49 -5.59 -7.04
CA HIS A 43 -2.03 -6.44 -5.98
C HIS A 43 -2.71 -7.70 -6.55
N GLY A 44 -3.53 -7.55 -7.60
CA GLY A 44 -4.18 -8.65 -8.31
C GLY A 44 -3.20 -9.65 -8.95
N GLN A 45 -1.96 -9.22 -9.22
CA GLN A 45 -0.88 -10.08 -9.71
C GLN A 45 -0.15 -10.87 -8.61
N GLY A 46 -0.53 -10.70 -7.33
CA GLY A 46 0.05 -11.42 -6.19
C GLY A 46 1.02 -10.60 -5.33
N ASN A 47 1.17 -9.30 -5.60
CA ASN A 47 1.96 -8.42 -4.74
C ASN A 47 1.14 -7.96 -3.53
N THR A 48 1.79 -7.84 -2.38
CA THR A 48 1.21 -7.17 -1.21
C THR A 48 1.57 -5.69 -1.27
N ILE A 49 0.58 -4.81 -1.19
CA ILE A 49 0.78 -3.37 -1.18
C ILE A 49 0.50 -2.85 0.23
N ILE A 50 1.46 -2.12 0.81
CA ILE A 50 1.31 -1.39 2.06
C ILE A 50 1.36 0.10 1.73
N LEU A 51 0.19 0.74 1.79
CA LEU A 51 -0.03 2.13 1.45
C LEU A 51 -0.20 2.95 2.73
N ILE A 52 0.63 3.97 2.92
CA ILE A 52 0.48 4.97 3.97
C ILE A 52 -0.23 6.17 3.36
N THR A 53 -1.30 6.64 4.01
CA THR A 53 -2.05 7.82 3.59
C THR A 53 -2.78 8.42 4.78
N HIS A 54 -2.94 9.74 4.77
CA HIS A 54 -3.87 10.44 5.66
C HIS A 54 -5.24 10.71 5.01
N ASP A 55 -5.42 10.36 3.72
CA ASP A 55 -6.68 10.53 2.98
C ASP A 55 -7.63 9.34 3.23
N PRO A 56 -8.81 9.58 3.87
CA PRO A 56 -9.80 8.53 4.12
C PRO A 56 -10.38 7.90 2.84
N GLU A 57 -10.48 8.64 1.74
CA GLU A 57 -11.02 8.10 0.48
C GLU A 57 -10.05 7.10 -0.13
N VAL A 58 -8.75 7.41 -0.12
CA VAL A 58 -7.70 6.47 -0.55
C VAL A 58 -7.68 5.23 0.36
N ALA A 59 -7.78 5.42 1.68
CA ALA A 59 -7.79 4.31 2.64
C ALA A 59 -8.98 3.36 2.44
N LYS A 60 -10.16 3.89 2.06
CA LYS A 60 -11.38 3.11 1.77
C LYS A 60 -11.21 2.11 0.62
N GLU A 61 -10.25 2.35 -0.28
CA GLU A 61 -10.00 1.45 -1.40
C GLU A 61 -9.19 0.21 -1.02
N ALA A 62 -8.59 0.16 0.18
CA ALA A 62 -7.80 -0.96 0.65
C ALA A 62 -8.65 -2.07 1.29
N GLU A 63 -8.24 -3.33 1.10
CA GLU A 63 -8.91 -4.50 1.70
C GLU A 63 -8.80 -4.54 3.23
N ARG A 64 -7.71 -3.98 3.80
CA ARG A 64 -7.46 -3.85 5.23
C ARG A 64 -6.98 -2.44 5.54
N GLN A 65 -7.46 -1.88 6.64
CA GLN A 65 -7.12 -0.54 7.10
C GLN A 65 -6.62 -0.61 8.54
N ILE A 66 -5.42 -0.08 8.75
CA ILE A 66 -4.82 0.03 10.09
C ILE A 66 -4.68 1.52 10.39
N ARG A 67 -5.38 2.00 11.41
CA ARG A 67 -5.25 3.38 11.88
C ARG A 67 -4.28 3.43 13.06
N ILE A 68 -3.28 4.30 12.95
CA ILE A 68 -2.26 4.51 13.96
C ILE A 68 -2.38 5.94 14.50
N MET A 69 -2.32 6.08 15.82
CA MET A 69 -2.29 7.37 16.51
C MET A 69 -1.31 7.26 17.68
N ASP A 70 -0.41 8.24 17.81
CA ASP A 70 0.62 8.29 18.86
C ASP A 70 1.43 6.98 19.00
N GLY A 71 1.78 6.38 17.87
CA GLY A 71 2.54 5.12 17.81
C GLY A 71 1.73 3.87 18.22
N LYS A 72 0.42 3.98 18.40
CA LYS A 72 -0.46 2.87 18.76
C LYS A 72 -1.48 2.59 17.65
N ILE A 73 -1.75 1.32 17.41
CA ILE A 73 -2.88 0.91 16.56
C ILE A 73 -4.17 1.18 17.34
N ILE A 74 -5.03 2.02 16.78
CA ILE A 74 -6.32 2.38 17.39
C ILE A 74 -7.52 1.73 16.68
N SER A 75 -7.31 1.24 15.46
CA SER A 75 -8.30 0.50 14.69
C SER A 75 -7.59 -0.38 13.67
N ASP A 76 -8.10 -1.58 13.48
CA ASP A 76 -7.68 -2.53 12.46
C ASP A 76 -8.94 -3.20 11.91
N THR A 77 -9.25 -2.94 10.64
CA THR A 77 -10.53 -3.34 10.04
C THR A 77 -10.30 -3.89 8.64
N GLY A 78 -11.12 -4.88 8.25
CA GLY A 78 -10.96 -5.59 6.99
C GLY A 78 -9.83 -6.63 7.05
N GLY A 79 -9.39 -7.07 5.88
CA GLY A 79 -8.54 -8.25 5.74
C GLY A 79 -9.35 -9.54 5.87
N ARG A 80 -8.90 -10.61 5.21
CA ARG A 80 -9.41 -11.95 5.49
C ARG A 80 -8.83 -12.37 6.83
N ASP A 81 -9.70 -12.64 7.80
CA ASP A 81 -9.32 -13.49 8.93
C ASP A 81 -8.76 -14.79 8.33
N ALA A 82 -7.53 -15.13 8.69
CA ALA A 82 -6.99 -16.44 8.35
C ALA A 82 -7.85 -17.47 9.09
N ALA A 83 -8.74 -18.13 8.36
CA ALA A 83 -9.46 -19.33 8.82
C ALA A 83 -8.47 -20.46 9.12
#